data_AF-A0A674CJ63-F1
#
_entry.id   AF-A0A674CJ63-F1
#
_cell.length_a   1.000
_cell.length_b   1.000
_cell.length_c   1.000
_cell.angle_alpha   90.00
_cell.angle_beta   90.00
_cell.angle_gamma   90.00
#
_symmetry.space_group_name_H-M   'P 1'
#
loop_
_entity.id
_entity.type
_entity.pdbx_description
1 polymer ?
#
loop_
_entity_poly.entity_id
_entity_poly.type
_entity_poly.pdbx_seq_one_letter_code
_entity_poly.pdbx_strand_id
1 'polypeptide(L)'
;PQNTIWGLAPAASVLQIRCLPSSRILPWCSRNVLERATLTTLLGDGERIEEVKIHNLQSRLNINYHTKYTCKPTSQTVATIMKADIFTQLSNTGWIANMQRLTPIFLHSKLTWDIMALRRALHFVFKVGDRSKTATFYRDVLGMKILRHEEFEEGCKATCNGPYDGKWSKTMVGFGPEDDHFVAELTYNYGVGEYRLGNDFLGLTLQSSQAVSNAKRLGWPLTEVGEALYLVEAPGGYRFYLVDKDQPHNDPVQKVCLAVSDLQKSTHYWSSLLGMKVIERNEEKKTVLMGFADTQCKLELYNIGGTVDHGTAFGRIAFSCPHKQLPDLESLMTKENYKILTPLVSLDTPGKATVEVVILADPDAHEICFVGDEAFRQLSHMDPSGNALLDKAMAEDKSDEWFAKHNKQKASV
;
A
#
# COMPACT_ATOMS: atom_id res chain seq x y z
N PRO A 1 25.65 31.06 -52.15
CA PRO A 1 26.14 31.66 -53.42
C PRO A 1 25.10 31.48 -54.53
N GLN A 2 24.74 32.58 -55.22
CA GLN A 2 23.74 32.70 -56.32
C GLN A 2 22.27 32.50 -55.89
N ASN A 3 21.24 33.17 -56.42
CA ASN A 3 21.04 34.41 -57.18
C ASN A 3 19.53 34.74 -57.11
N THR A 4 19.20 36.01 -56.89
CA THR A 4 18.10 36.88 -57.41
C THR A 4 16.79 36.29 -58.00
N ILE A 5 15.61 36.80 -57.57
CA ILE A 5 14.61 37.63 -58.32
C ILE A 5 13.24 37.74 -57.58
N TRP A 6 12.61 38.90 -57.77
CA TRP A 6 11.36 39.55 -57.30
C TRP A 6 10.03 38.77 -57.23
N GLY A 7 9.13 39.21 -56.32
CA GLY A 7 7.66 39.19 -56.55
C GLY A 7 6.72 39.27 -55.32
N LEU A 8 5.99 40.38 -55.23
CA LEU A 8 4.64 40.61 -54.61
C LEU A 8 4.50 40.83 -53.08
N ALA A 9 3.88 41.97 -52.75
CA ALA A 9 3.37 42.40 -51.43
C ALA A 9 1.81 42.32 -51.42
N PRO A 10 1.04 42.81 -50.41
CA PRO A 10 1.34 43.19 -49.02
C PRO A 10 0.31 42.62 -48.00
N ALA A 11 0.44 43.03 -46.72
CA ALA A 11 -0.62 43.30 -45.72
C ALA A 11 -0.47 42.53 -44.40
N ALA A 12 -0.27 43.27 -43.31
CA ALA A 12 -1.26 43.33 -42.23
C ALA A 12 -0.84 44.37 -41.18
N SER A 13 -1.86 45.12 -40.76
CA SER A 13 -1.83 46.36 -40.01
C SER A 13 -1.68 46.16 -38.51
N VAL A 14 -1.06 47.16 -37.89
CA VAL A 14 -0.97 47.42 -36.46
C VAL A 14 -2.34 47.66 -35.85
N LEU A 15 -2.61 47.10 -34.66
CA LEU A 15 -3.44 47.76 -33.65
C LEU A 15 -2.99 47.37 -32.22
N GLN A 16 -2.51 48.38 -31.48
CA GLN A 16 -2.29 48.36 -30.03
C GLN A 16 -3.60 48.58 -29.29
N ILE A 17 -3.81 47.94 -28.13
CA ILE A 17 -4.56 48.52 -27.00
C ILE A 17 -3.89 48.12 -25.67
N ARG A 18 -3.63 49.12 -24.81
CA ARG A 18 -3.12 49.04 -23.43
C ARG A 18 -4.27 48.96 -22.41
N CYS A 19 -3.92 48.41 -21.23
CA CYS A 19 -4.70 48.18 -20.01
C CYS A 19 -5.45 49.40 -19.41
N LEU A 20 -6.39 49.13 -18.48
CA LEU A 20 -6.43 49.64 -17.08
C LEU A 20 -7.55 48.92 -16.23
N PRO A 21 -7.54 49.03 -14.87
CA PRO A 21 -8.01 48.00 -13.92
C PRO A 21 -9.22 48.40 -13.04
N SER A 22 -9.82 47.41 -12.35
CA SER A 22 -10.48 47.47 -11.02
C SER A 22 -11.09 46.07 -10.75
N SER A 23 -11.44 45.55 -9.58
CA SER A 23 -11.08 45.70 -8.17
C SER A 23 -11.92 44.65 -7.42
N ARG A 24 -11.32 43.93 -6.46
CA ARG A 24 -11.93 43.34 -5.23
C ARG A 24 -12.81 42.05 -5.26
N ILE A 25 -12.25 41.05 -4.56
CA ILE A 25 -12.82 40.17 -3.51
C ILE A 25 -13.40 38.78 -3.92
N LEU A 26 -12.73 37.75 -3.40
CA LEU A 26 -13.00 36.30 -3.25
C LEU A 26 -14.36 36.00 -2.55
N PRO A 27 -14.95 34.76 -2.57
CA PRO A 27 -14.22 33.49 -2.36
C PRO A 27 -14.72 32.20 -3.04
N TRP A 28 -13.81 31.21 -3.06
CA TRP A 28 -14.00 29.76 -2.95
C TRP A 28 -15.13 29.06 -3.73
N CYS A 29 -14.76 28.25 -4.72
CA CYS A 29 -15.07 26.82 -4.72
C CYS A 29 -14.23 26.05 -5.76
N SER A 30 -13.64 24.95 -5.32
CA SER A 30 -12.76 24.03 -6.03
C SER A 30 -13.43 23.40 -7.26
N ARG A 31 -12.81 23.55 -8.44
CA ARG A 31 -13.07 22.69 -9.61
C ARG A 31 -12.10 21.51 -9.58
N ASN A 32 -12.60 20.35 -9.16
CA ASN A 32 -11.94 19.09 -9.47
C ASN A 32 -12.34 18.64 -10.89
N VAL A 33 -11.35 18.74 -11.78
CA VAL A 33 -10.92 17.75 -12.77
C VAL A 33 -12.00 16.77 -13.26
N LEU A 34 -12.46 16.98 -14.50
CA LEU A 34 -13.06 15.93 -15.32
C LEU A 34 -11.94 15.01 -15.82
N GLU A 35 -11.88 13.77 -15.33
CA GLU A 35 -11.12 12.71 -15.99
C GLU A 35 -11.92 12.16 -17.19
N ARG A 36 -11.27 12.15 -18.36
CA ARG A 36 -11.75 11.51 -19.60
C ARG A 36 -11.41 10.02 -19.55
N ALA A 37 -12.39 9.15 -19.74
CA ALA A 37 -12.14 7.76 -20.09
C ALA A 37 -12.12 7.60 -21.62
N THR A 38 -10.99 7.16 -22.17
CA THR A 38 -10.83 6.79 -23.59
C THR A 38 -11.07 5.29 -23.71
N LEU A 39 -12.08 4.87 -24.48
CA LEU A 39 -12.36 3.47 -24.76
C LEU A 39 -11.95 3.18 -26.20
N THR A 40 -10.76 2.63 -26.40
CA THR A 40 -10.25 2.25 -27.73
C THR A 40 -10.73 0.83 -28.05
N THR A 41 -11.43 0.65 -29.17
CA THR A 41 -11.80 -0.68 -29.69
C THR A 41 -11.19 -0.86 -31.07
N LEU A 42 -10.50 -1.98 -31.25
CA LEU A 42 -9.92 -2.47 -32.50
C LEU A 42 -11.01 -2.72 -33.56
N LEU A 43 -11.01 -1.98 -34.66
CA LEU A 43 -11.37 -2.46 -36.00
C LEU A 43 -10.54 -1.69 -37.04
N GLY A 44 -10.10 -2.42 -38.07
CA GLY A 44 -9.05 -2.04 -39.00
C GLY A 44 -9.40 -0.95 -40.01
N ASP A 45 -8.35 -0.64 -40.77
CA ASP A 45 -8.27 0.17 -41.97
C ASP A 45 -8.45 1.69 -41.82
N GLY A 46 -7.29 2.33 -41.64
CA GLY A 46 -6.87 3.55 -42.35
C GLY A 46 -7.83 4.73 -42.41
N GLU A 47 -7.71 5.66 -41.44
CA GLU A 47 -7.67 7.11 -41.69
C GLU A 47 -7.32 7.87 -40.39
N ARG A 48 -6.66 9.03 -40.52
CA ARG A 48 -6.16 9.85 -39.39
C ARG A 48 -7.31 10.49 -38.62
N ILE A 49 -7.22 10.49 -37.30
CA ILE A 49 -8.18 11.12 -36.39
C ILE A 49 -7.79 12.60 -36.19
N GLU A 50 -8.62 13.52 -36.67
CA GLU A 50 -8.65 14.92 -36.21
C GLU A 50 -9.74 15.10 -35.14
N GLU A 51 -9.43 15.89 -34.09
CA GLU A 51 -10.33 16.22 -32.98
C GLU A 51 -11.56 17.02 -33.44
N VAL A 52 -12.76 16.44 -33.34
CA VAL A 52 -14.03 17.16 -33.57
C VAL A 52 -14.61 17.65 -32.24
N LYS A 53 -14.68 18.98 -32.08
CA LYS A 53 -15.35 19.68 -30.97
C LYS A 53 -16.88 19.55 -31.10
N ILE A 54 -17.54 19.10 -30.04
CA ILE A 54 -19.00 19.00 -29.94
C ILE A 54 -19.60 20.40 -29.78
N HIS A 55 -20.31 20.88 -30.80
CA HIS A 55 -21.36 21.90 -30.69
C HIS A 55 -22.49 21.54 -31.68
N ASN A 56 -23.74 21.71 -31.24
CA ASN A 56 -25.00 21.55 -31.98
C ASN A 56 -25.48 20.14 -32.33
N LEU A 57 -26.25 19.55 -31.41
CA LEU A 57 -27.32 18.58 -31.73
C LEU A 57 -28.59 18.99 -30.97
N GLN A 58 -29.20 20.11 -31.38
CA GLN A 58 -30.49 20.57 -30.86
C GLN A 58 -31.54 20.86 -31.95
N SER A 59 -31.39 20.27 -33.14
CA SER A 59 -32.34 20.48 -34.25
C SER A 59 -32.78 19.20 -34.98
N ARG A 60 -32.70 18.03 -34.34
CA ARG A 60 -33.18 16.76 -34.96
C ARG A 60 -34.13 15.91 -34.13
N LEU A 61 -34.69 16.42 -33.03
CA LEU A 61 -35.72 15.72 -32.28
C LEU A 61 -36.92 16.64 -32.05
N ASN A 62 -37.86 16.56 -32.98
CA ASN A 62 -39.13 17.26 -32.96
C ASN A 62 -40.03 16.64 -31.87
N ILE A 63 -39.90 17.09 -30.62
CA ILE A 63 -40.68 16.60 -29.49
C ILE A 63 -41.30 17.79 -28.75
N ASN A 64 -42.62 17.97 -28.91
CA ASN A 64 -43.45 18.88 -28.14
C ASN A 64 -43.92 18.20 -26.84
N TYR A 65 -43.73 18.84 -25.70
CA TYR A 65 -44.54 18.55 -24.50
C TYR A 65 -45.01 19.84 -23.83
N HIS A 66 -46.32 20.08 -23.96
CA HIS A 66 -47.09 20.90 -23.04
C HIS A 66 -47.58 20.01 -21.89
N THR A 67 -47.14 20.27 -20.66
CA THR A 67 -48.00 20.20 -19.47
C THR A 67 -47.29 20.78 -18.25
N LYS A 68 -48.00 21.68 -17.54
CA LYS A 68 -47.61 22.27 -16.26
C LYS A 68 -47.93 21.29 -15.14
N TYR A 69 -46.95 20.97 -14.29
CA TYR A 69 -47.22 20.60 -12.89
C TYR A 69 -46.15 21.20 -11.98
N THR A 70 -46.60 22.06 -11.07
CA THR A 70 -45.85 22.63 -9.96
C THR A 70 -45.85 21.67 -8.77
N CYS A 71 -44.70 21.14 -8.38
CA CYS A 71 -44.46 20.73 -6.99
C CYS A 71 -42.94 20.64 -6.68
N LYS A 72 -42.55 21.12 -5.50
CA LYS A 72 -41.15 21.23 -5.01
C LYS A 72 -40.48 19.86 -4.81
N PRO A 73 -39.19 19.67 -5.11
CA PRO A 73 -38.48 18.45 -4.75
C PRO A 73 -37.69 18.57 -3.45
N THR A 74 -37.97 17.69 -2.49
CA THR A 74 -36.99 17.21 -1.50
C THR A 74 -36.16 16.10 -2.13
N SER A 75 -34.85 16.09 -1.87
CA SER A 75 -33.86 15.20 -2.47
C SER A 75 -34.12 13.72 -2.12
N GLN A 76 -34.52 12.92 -3.10
CA GLN A 76 -34.15 11.49 -3.28
C GLN A 76 -34.95 10.77 -4.39
N THR A 77 -35.98 11.39 -4.99
CA THR A 77 -36.91 10.65 -5.87
C THR A 77 -36.67 10.81 -7.38
N VAL A 78 -35.71 11.60 -7.84
CA VAL A 78 -35.53 11.90 -9.29
C VAL A 78 -34.57 10.91 -10.01
N ALA A 79 -33.78 10.12 -9.28
CA ALA A 79 -32.82 9.19 -9.91
C ALA A 79 -33.43 7.86 -10.40
N THR A 80 -34.66 7.53 -9.98
CA THR A 80 -35.27 6.21 -10.27
C THR A 80 -36.17 6.20 -11.51
N ILE A 81 -36.60 7.36 -12.02
CA ILE A 81 -37.58 7.41 -13.11
C ILE A 81 -36.92 7.61 -14.50
N MET A 82 -35.69 8.13 -14.58
CA MET A 82 -34.99 8.31 -15.87
C MET A 82 -34.37 7.03 -16.47
N LYS A 83 -34.40 5.89 -15.77
CA LYS A 83 -33.89 4.60 -16.29
C LYS A 83 -34.96 3.71 -16.93
N ALA A 84 -36.25 4.04 -16.79
CA ALA A 84 -37.33 3.17 -17.26
C ALA A 84 -37.83 3.51 -18.68
N ASP A 85 -37.67 4.75 -19.17
CA ASP A 85 -38.30 5.16 -20.45
C ASP A 85 -37.41 5.07 -21.70
N ILE A 86 -36.11 4.78 -21.56
CA ILE A 86 -35.25 4.47 -22.71
C ILE A 86 -35.32 2.99 -23.10
N PHE A 87 -35.86 2.13 -22.23
CA PHE A 87 -35.93 0.68 -22.46
C PHE A 87 -37.19 0.23 -23.23
N THR A 88 -38.15 1.12 -23.48
CA THR A 88 -39.46 0.76 -24.05
C THR A 88 -39.69 1.25 -25.48
N GLN A 89 -38.67 1.81 -26.15
CA GLN A 89 -38.76 2.25 -27.56
C GLN A 89 -37.74 1.61 -28.52
N LEU A 90 -36.99 0.59 -28.10
CA LEU A 90 -36.07 -0.16 -28.97
C LEU A 90 -36.37 -1.66 -29.04
N SER A 91 -37.62 -2.07 -28.80
CA SER A 91 -38.06 -3.47 -28.87
C SER A 91 -38.62 -3.90 -30.24
N ASN A 92 -38.49 -3.09 -31.30
CA ASN A 92 -39.15 -3.36 -32.59
C ASN A 92 -38.24 -3.55 -33.81
N THR A 93 -36.96 -3.84 -33.62
CA THR A 93 -36.12 -4.36 -34.72
C THR A 93 -35.32 -5.53 -34.20
N GLY A 94 -35.62 -6.73 -34.71
CA GLY A 94 -35.08 -8.02 -34.29
C GLY A 94 -33.56 -8.16 -34.40
N TRP A 95 -32.84 -7.53 -33.48
CA TRP A 95 -31.40 -7.67 -33.24
C TRP A 95 -31.14 -7.82 -31.75
N ILE A 96 -31.68 -8.87 -31.12
CA ILE A 96 -31.28 -9.27 -29.77
C ILE A 96 -30.95 -10.76 -29.79
N ALA A 97 -29.72 -11.07 -30.21
CA ALA A 97 -29.12 -12.38 -29.94
C ALA A 97 -27.68 -12.29 -29.41
N ASN A 98 -27.10 -11.08 -29.24
CA ASN A 98 -25.70 -10.97 -28.83
C ASN A 98 -25.39 -9.92 -27.75
N MET A 99 -26.39 -9.27 -27.16
CA MET A 99 -26.19 -8.24 -26.11
C MET A 99 -26.54 -8.69 -24.68
N GLN A 100 -26.99 -9.94 -24.49
CA GLN A 100 -27.28 -10.51 -23.16
C GLN A 100 -26.10 -11.30 -22.54
N ARG A 101 -24.96 -11.43 -23.24
CA ARG A 101 -23.77 -12.10 -22.70
C ARG A 101 -22.71 -11.18 -22.10
N LEU A 102 -22.76 -9.87 -22.34
CA LEU A 102 -21.71 -8.93 -21.93
C LEU A 102 -22.06 -8.09 -20.69
N THR A 103 -23.34 -7.95 -20.35
CA THR A 103 -23.81 -7.20 -19.19
C THR A 103 -23.51 -7.86 -17.83
N PRO A 104 -23.56 -9.21 -17.66
CA PRO A 104 -23.16 -9.82 -16.39
C PRO A 104 -21.66 -9.68 -16.15
N ILE A 105 -20.84 -9.77 -17.21
CA ILE A 105 -19.38 -9.80 -17.13
C ILE A 105 -18.81 -8.44 -16.72
N PHE A 106 -19.34 -7.34 -17.29
CA PHE A 106 -18.90 -5.98 -16.94
C PHE A 106 -19.39 -5.50 -15.57
N LEU A 107 -20.57 -5.96 -15.12
CA LEU A 107 -21.07 -5.60 -13.79
C LEU A 107 -20.41 -6.44 -12.69
N HIS A 108 -20.12 -7.73 -12.95
CA HIS A 108 -19.30 -8.55 -12.05
C HIS A 108 -17.88 -8.00 -11.94
N SER A 109 -17.24 -7.62 -13.06
CA SER A 109 -15.86 -7.14 -13.02
C SER A 109 -15.72 -5.82 -12.27
N LYS A 110 -16.63 -4.87 -12.46
CA LYS A 110 -16.56 -3.59 -11.75
C LYS A 110 -16.85 -3.75 -10.25
N LEU A 111 -17.79 -4.63 -9.89
CA LEU A 111 -18.10 -4.95 -8.49
C LEU A 111 -16.97 -5.71 -7.80
N THR A 112 -16.29 -6.64 -8.49
CA THR A 112 -15.11 -7.33 -7.93
C THR A 112 -13.93 -6.37 -7.75
N TRP A 113 -13.72 -5.42 -8.67
CA TRP A 113 -12.71 -4.37 -8.53
C TRP A 113 -13.00 -3.38 -7.39
N ASP A 114 -14.24 -2.92 -7.23
CA ASP A 114 -14.63 -2.01 -6.13
C ASP A 114 -14.60 -2.72 -4.76
N ILE A 115 -14.80 -4.04 -4.71
CA ILE A 115 -14.63 -4.86 -3.50
C ILE A 115 -13.14 -5.04 -3.16
N MET A 116 -12.24 -5.15 -4.13
CA MET A 116 -10.78 -5.20 -3.88
C MET A 116 -10.17 -3.86 -3.38
N ALA A 117 -10.93 -2.76 -3.41
CA ALA A 117 -10.44 -1.41 -3.08
C ALA A 117 -10.27 -1.10 -1.58
N LEU A 118 -10.46 -2.06 -0.67
CA LEU A 118 -10.40 -1.86 0.78
C LEU A 118 -9.22 -2.60 1.44
N ARG A 119 -8.04 -2.59 0.81
CA ARG A 119 -6.84 -3.20 1.38
C ARG A 119 -5.90 -2.16 1.98
N ARG A 120 -5.25 -2.52 3.10
CA ARG A 120 -4.37 -1.60 3.82
C ARG A 120 -3.08 -2.27 4.27
N ALA A 121 -1.93 -1.67 3.96
CA ALA A 121 -0.64 -2.08 4.51
C ALA A 121 -0.57 -1.77 6.02
N LEU A 122 -0.20 -2.76 6.83
CA LEU A 122 -0.24 -2.67 8.28
C LEU A 122 1.15 -2.58 8.90
N HIS A 123 1.97 -3.60 8.67
CA HIS A 123 3.27 -3.71 9.32
C HIS A 123 4.19 -4.70 8.61
N PHE A 124 5.47 -4.63 8.97
CA PHE A 124 6.45 -5.67 8.71
C PHE A 124 6.89 -6.30 10.03
N VAL A 125 6.94 -7.64 10.07
CA VAL A 125 7.38 -8.41 11.24
C VAL A 125 8.89 -8.61 11.20
N PHE A 126 9.57 -8.24 12.28
CA PHE A 126 11.00 -8.44 12.49
C PHE A 126 11.24 -9.37 13.68
N LYS A 127 12.16 -10.33 13.52
CA LYS A 127 12.61 -11.19 14.63
C LYS A 127 13.79 -10.54 15.31
N VAL A 128 13.73 -10.38 16.64
CA VAL A 128 14.72 -9.61 17.38
C VAL A 128 15.41 -10.47 18.42
N GLY A 129 16.74 -10.42 18.46
CA GLY A 129 17.56 -11.18 19.43
C GLY A 129 17.94 -10.37 20.67
N ASP A 130 18.28 -9.09 20.49
CA ASP A 130 18.58 -8.14 21.57
C ASP A 130 17.46 -7.10 21.67
N ARG A 131 16.48 -7.38 22.53
CA ARG A 131 15.29 -6.53 22.71
C ARG A 131 15.62 -5.15 23.27
N SER A 132 16.65 -5.03 24.12
CA SER A 132 17.06 -3.75 24.72
C SER A 132 17.69 -2.83 23.69
N LYS A 133 18.67 -3.32 22.90
CA LYS A 133 19.24 -2.52 21.79
C LYS A 133 18.21 -2.21 20.73
N THR A 134 17.29 -3.14 20.47
CA THR A 134 16.18 -2.93 19.53
C THR A 134 15.30 -1.78 20.02
N ALA A 135 14.92 -1.76 21.30
CA ALA A 135 14.15 -0.66 21.87
C ALA A 135 14.86 0.70 21.69
N THR A 136 16.17 0.77 21.96
CA THR A 136 16.96 2.00 21.70
C THR A 136 16.96 2.40 20.23
N PHE A 137 17.13 1.46 19.30
CA PHE A 137 17.09 1.78 17.87
C PHE A 137 15.75 2.38 17.47
N TYR A 138 14.63 1.70 17.74
CA TYR A 138 13.34 2.18 17.28
C TYR A 138 12.88 3.44 18.03
N ARG A 139 13.08 3.53 19.35
CA ARG A 139 12.62 4.66 20.16
C ARG A 139 13.55 5.87 20.07
N ASP A 140 14.85 5.67 20.24
CA ASP A 140 15.79 6.76 20.46
C ASP A 140 16.51 7.17 19.17
N VAL A 141 16.80 6.22 18.27
CA VAL A 141 17.39 6.52 16.96
C VAL A 141 16.30 6.95 15.99
N LEU A 142 15.33 6.08 15.69
CA LEU A 142 14.29 6.40 14.71
C LEU A 142 13.26 7.42 15.20
N GLY A 143 13.06 7.53 16.53
CA GLY A 143 12.05 8.41 17.11
C GLY A 143 10.64 7.83 17.08
N MET A 144 10.48 6.51 16.96
CA MET A 144 9.19 5.84 16.99
C MET A 144 8.67 5.67 18.43
N LYS A 145 7.39 5.35 18.57
CA LYS A 145 6.72 5.09 19.85
C LYS A 145 6.29 3.64 19.94
N ILE A 146 6.43 3.04 21.12
CA ILE A 146 5.80 1.77 21.43
C ILE A 146 4.29 1.98 21.46
N LEU A 147 3.57 1.27 20.59
CA LEU A 147 2.13 1.42 20.39
C LEU A 147 1.37 0.42 21.26
N ARG A 148 1.86 -0.81 21.36
CA ARG A 148 1.35 -1.85 22.25
C ARG A 148 2.40 -2.94 22.43
N HIS A 149 2.30 -3.66 23.54
CA HIS A 149 3.19 -4.77 23.88
C HIS A 149 2.38 -5.92 24.45
N GLU A 150 2.65 -7.14 24.00
CA GLU A 150 1.99 -8.35 24.45
C GLU A 150 3.02 -9.46 24.76
N GLU A 151 2.78 -10.22 25.82
CA GLU A 151 3.55 -11.38 26.22
C GLU A 151 2.69 -12.65 26.04
N PHE A 152 3.30 -13.70 25.50
CA PHE A 152 2.65 -14.97 25.19
C PHE A 152 3.45 -16.12 25.78
N GLU A 153 2.78 -17.01 26.51
CA GLU A 153 3.44 -18.13 27.19
C GLU A 153 3.69 -19.34 26.26
N GLU A 154 2.98 -19.42 25.13
CA GLU A 154 3.08 -20.53 24.16
C GLU A 154 3.28 -20.00 22.74
N GLY A 155 3.89 -20.83 21.88
CA GLY A 155 4.05 -20.55 20.46
C GLY A 155 2.73 -20.27 19.72
N CYS A 156 2.79 -19.44 18.68
CA CYS A 156 1.59 -19.00 17.97
C CYS A 156 1.06 -20.06 16.98
N LYS A 157 -0.26 -20.28 16.96
CA LYS A 157 -0.95 -21.20 16.03
C LYS A 157 -0.67 -20.93 14.55
N ALA A 158 -0.51 -19.66 14.17
CA ALA A 158 -0.19 -19.24 12.80
C ALA A 158 1.30 -18.93 12.60
N THR A 159 2.16 -19.52 13.45
CA THR A 159 3.62 -19.38 13.44
C THR A 159 4.08 -17.92 13.36
N CYS A 160 3.32 -16.98 13.96
CA CYS A 160 3.64 -15.56 13.97
C CYS A 160 5.02 -15.28 14.57
N ASN A 161 5.45 -16.11 15.52
CA ASN A 161 6.77 -16.01 16.14
C ASN A 161 7.85 -16.84 15.43
N GLY A 162 7.51 -17.57 14.36
CA GLY A 162 8.35 -18.54 13.66
C GLY A 162 8.10 -19.98 14.13
N PRO A 163 9.03 -20.92 13.86
CA PRO A 163 8.89 -22.34 14.23
C PRO A 163 9.19 -22.61 15.72
N TYR A 164 9.02 -21.63 16.60
CA TYR A 164 9.40 -21.70 18.02
C TYR A 164 8.17 -21.95 18.90
N ASP A 165 8.29 -22.86 19.86
CA ASP A 165 7.21 -23.35 20.73
C ASP A 165 7.19 -22.70 22.12
N GLY A 166 8.23 -21.95 22.49
CA GLY A 166 8.37 -21.31 23.80
C GLY A 166 7.71 -19.93 23.95
N LYS A 167 7.94 -19.34 25.12
CA LYS A 167 7.53 -17.97 25.45
C LYS A 167 8.06 -16.96 24.43
N TRP A 168 7.24 -16.00 24.05
CA TRP A 168 7.62 -14.91 23.15
C TRP A 168 6.84 -13.64 23.47
N SER A 169 7.30 -12.53 22.93
CA SER A 169 6.62 -11.24 23.04
C SER A 169 6.48 -10.58 21.69
N LYS A 170 5.42 -9.77 21.57
CA LYS A 170 5.12 -8.94 20.41
C LYS A 170 5.14 -7.48 20.84
N THR A 171 5.85 -6.64 20.10
CA THR A 171 5.88 -5.20 20.35
C THR A 171 5.63 -4.46 19.05
N MET A 172 4.57 -3.66 19.00
CA MET A 172 4.30 -2.80 17.85
C MET A 172 4.94 -1.44 18.07
N VAL A 173 5.69 -0.95 17.09
CA VAL A 173 6.41 0.32 17.16
C VAL A 173 6.31 1.09 15.85
N GLY A 174 5.96 2.38 15.93
CA GLY A 174 5.74 3.21 14.75
C GLY A 174 5.66 4.70 15.08
N PHE A 175 5.43 5.53 14.06
CA PHE A 175 5.31 6.99 14.23
C PHE A 175 3.91 7.45 14.70
N GLY A 176 2.90 6.58 14.58
CA GLY A 176 1.53 6.86 14.99
C GLY A 176 0.68 5.59 15.11
N PRO A 177 -0.64 5.73 15.34
CA PRO A 177 -1.56 4.61 15.51
C PRO A 177 -1.55 3.63 14.32
N GLU A 178 -1.78 2.34 14.61
CA GLU A 178 -1.83 1.27 13.59
C GLU A 178 -3.01 1.41 12.61
N ASP A 179 -3.97 2.30 12.87
CA ASP A 179 -5.12 2.54 11.99
C ASP A 179 -4.75 3.25 10.68
N ASP A 180 -3.72 4.11 10.73
CA ASP A 180 -3.31 5.00 9.65
C ASP A 180 -1.79 5.03 9.40
N HIS A 181 -1.00 4.29 10.18
CA HIS A 181 0.45 4.14 9.98
C HIS A 181 0.86 2.70 9.66
N PHE A 182 1.91 2.57 8.85
CA PHE A 182 2.67 1.35 8.70
C PHE A 182 3.71 1.25 9.81
N VAL A 183 3.70 0.14 10.55
CA VAL A 183 4.50 -0.01 11.77
C VAL A 183 5.44 -1.22 11.69
N ALA A 184 6.35 -1.35 12.64
CA ALA A 184 7.14 -2.55 12.82
C ALA A 184 6.52 -3.43 13.92
N GLU A 185 6.33 -4.72 13.63
CA GLU A 185 6.01 -5.74 14.64
C GLU A 185 7.32 -6.42 15.05
N LEU A 186 7.73 -6.24 16.31
CA LEU A 186 8.95 -6.84 16.85
C LEU A 186 8.60 -8.11 17.61
N THR A 187 9.11 -9.23 17.10
CA THR A 187 8.93 -10.57 17.68
C THR A 187 10.20 -10.98 18.41
N TYR A 188 10.12 -11.07 19.74
CA TYR A 188 11.21 -11.57 20.59
C TYR A 188 10.84 -12.95 21.12
N ASN A 189 11.63 -13.97 20.77
CA ASN A 189 11.48 -15.31 21.33
C ASN A 189 12.48 -15.50 22.48
N TYR A 190 11.99 -15.86 23.66
CA TYR A 190 12.86 -16.04 24.82
C TYR A 190 13.85 -17.18 24.58
N GLY A 191 15.12 -16.96 24.92
CA GLY A 191 16.20 -17.93 24.68
C GLY A 191 16.73 -17.98 23.23
N VAL A 192 16.20 -17.19 22.30
CA VAL A 192 16.73 -17.07 20.93
C VAL A 192 17.47 -15.73 20.80
N GLY A 193 18.79 -15.79 20.65
CA GLY A 193 19.65 -14.60 20.69
C GLY A 193 20.01 -14.05 19.33
N GLU A 194 19.86 -14.84 18.26
CA GLU A 194 20.29 -14.48 16.91
C GLU A 194 19.43 -15.18 15.86
N TYR A 195 19.26 -14.50 14.73
CA TYR A 195 18.63 -15.03 13.54
C TYR A 195 19.56 -14.78 12.35
N ARG A 196 19.77 -15.78 11.50
CA ARG A 196 20.58 -15.64 10.29
C ARG A 196 19.83 -14.78 9.28
N LEU A 197 20.36 -13.62 8.94
CA LEU A 197 19.81 -12.79 7.88
C LEU A 197 19.98 -13.46 6.51
N GLY A 198 18.94 -13.38 5.70
CA GLY A 198 18.94 -13.79 4.31
C GLY A 198 19.37 -12.65 3.37
N ASN A 199 18.98 -12.75 2.11
CA ASN A 199 19.03 -11.67 1.12
C ASN A 199 17.62 -11.22 0.67
N ASP A 200 16.58 -11.65 1.40
CA ASP A 200 15.16 -11.49 1.08
C ASP A 200 14.63 -10.09 1.41
N PHE A 201 14.91 -9.59 2.60
CA PHE A 201 14.58 -8.23 3.03
C PHE A 201 15.71 -7.26 2.69
N LEU A 202 15.43 -6.29 1.81
CA LEU A 202 16.45 -5.34 1.32
C LEU A 202 16.43 -3.99 2.05
N GLY A 203 15.31 -3.66 2.71
CA GLY A 203 15.25 -2.58 3.68
C GLY A 203 13.88 -1.92 3.80
N LEU A 204 13.74 -1.10 4.84
CA LEU A 204 12.61 -0.20 5.06
C LEU A 204 13.06 1.25 4.87
N THR A 205 12.36 2.01 4.03
CA THR A 205 12.68 3.43 3.80
C THR A 205 11.72 4.33 4.58
N LEU A 206 12.24 5.32 5.28
CA LEU A 206 11.45 6.33 5.98
C LEU A 206 12.07 7.73 5.82
N GLN A 207 11.24 8.76 5.96
CA GLN A 207 11.65 10.17 5.84
C GLN A 207 11.70 10.85 7.20
N SER A 208 12.90 11.16 7.71
CA SER A 208 13.04 11.79 9.02
C SER A 208 14.45 12.37 9.24
N SER A 209 14.59 13.69 9.07
CA SER A 209 15.80 14.45 9.44
C SER A 209 16.12 14.34 10.94
N GLN A 210 15.08 14.19 11.77
CA GLN A 210 15.23 13.93 13.20
C GLN A 210 15.88 12.56 13.47
N ALA A 211 15.54 11.51 12.71
CA ALA A 211 16.15 10.19 12.89
C ALA A 211 17.64 10.20 12.51
N VAL A 212 18.00 10.89 11.42
CA VAL A 212 19.39 11.12 11.02
C VAL A 212 20.17 11.86 12.12
N SER A 213 19.57 12.94 12.65
CA SER A 213 20.17 13.73 13.74
C SER A 213 20.33 12.92 15.03
N ASN A 214 19.34 12.09 15.37
CA ASN A 214 19.39 11.19 16.52
C ASN A 214 20.48 10.13 16.36
N ALA A 215 20.59 9.49 15.20
CA ALA A 215 21.65 8.52 14.91
C ALA A 215 23.04 9.15 15.12
N LYS A 216 23.29 10.32 14.53
CA LYS A 216 24.53 11.08 14.70
C LYS A 216 24.81 11.43 16.17
N ARG A 217 23.80 11.91 16.90
CA ARG A 217 23.92 12.29 18.33
C ARG A 217 24.21 11.09 19.24
N LEU A 218 23.61 9.95 18.96
CA LEU A 218 23.77 8.71 19.73
C LEU A 218 25.02 7.91 19.32
N GLY A 219 25.72 8.33 18.26
CA GLY A 219 26.84 7.57 17.70
C GLY A 219 26.40 6.24 17.07
N TRP A 220 25.14 6.13 16.63
CA TRP A 220 24.66 4.95 15.92
C TRP A 220 25.27 4.93 14.50
N PRO A 221 25.83 3.79 14.03
CA PRO A 221 26.46 3.72 12.71
C PRO A 221 25.52 4.18 11.59
N LEU A 222 25.98 5.13 10.79
CA LEU A 222 25.20 5.77 9.73
C LEU A 222 26.10 5.96 8.50
N THR A 223 25.67 5.43 7.36
CA THR A 223 26.43 5.48 6.09
C THR A 223 25.64 6.27 5.06
N GLU A 224 26.22 7.32 4.48
CA GLU A 224 25.60 8.03 3.36
C GLU A 224 25.69 7.16 2.09
N VAL A 225 24.55 6.86 1.47
CA VAL A 225 24.44 5.96 0.30
C VAL A 225 23.82 6.65 -0.93
N GLY A 226 23.48 7.92 -0.80
CA GLY A 226 22.95 8.76 -1.86
C GLY A 226 22.72 10.18 -1.34
N GLU A 227 22.32 11.08 -2.23
CA GLU A 227 22.03 12.47 -1.86
C GLU A 227 20.90 12.51 -0.81
N ALA A 228 21.24 13.00 0.40
CA ALA A 228 20.32 13.05 1.54
C ALA A 228 19.68 11.68 1.87
N LEU A 229 20.40 10.59 1.64
CA LEU A 229 19.95 9.23 1.90
C LEU A 229 21.01 8.48 2.71
N TYR A 230 20.63 8.05 3.92
CA TYR A 230 21.53 7.34 4.82
C TYR A 230 21.04 5.92 5.10
N LEU A 231 21.94 4.96 5.05
CA LEU A 231 21.75 3.60 5.52
C LEU A 231 22.08 3.54 7.02
N VAL A 232 21.16 2.96 7.79
CA VAL A 232 21.32 2.58 9.19
C VAL A 232 20.88 1.12 9.36
N GLU A 233 21.54 0.37 10.24
CA GLU A 233 21.15 -1.02 10.52
C GLU A 233 20.55 -1.12 11.92
N ALA A 234 19.40 -1.78 12.01
CA ALA A 234 18.80 -2.19 13.28
C ALA A 234 19.58 -3.40 13.84
N PRO A 235 19.48 -3.69 15.15
CA PRO A 235 20.01 -4.93 15.71
C PRO A 235 19.51 -6.16 14.95
N GLY A 236 20.42 -7.06 14.58
CA GLY A 236 20.16 -8.18 13.67
C GLY A 236 20.48 -7.91 12.20
N GLY A 237 20.96 -6.70 11.85
CA GLY A 237 21.43 -6.36 10.51
C GLY A 237 20.35 -5.90 9.54
N TYR A 238 19.13 -5.65 10.03
CA TYR A 238 18.02 -5.18 9.18
C TYR A 238 18.29 -3.75 8.69
N ARG A 239 18.26 -3.55 7.38
CA ARG A 239 18.56 -2.26 6.76
C ARG A 239 17.39 -1.29 6.82
N PHE A 240 17.69 -0.06 7.21
CA PHE A 240 16.78 1.07 7.17
C PHE A 240 17.42 2.20 6.35
N TYR A 241 16.65 2.80 5.46
CA TYR A 241 17.09 3.94 4.66
C TYR A 241 16.37 5.20 5.16
N LEU A 242 17.14 6.15 5.67
CA LEU A 242 16.66 7.42 6.20
C LEU A 242 16.83 8.50 5.12
N VAL A 243 15.70 9.00 4.61
CA VAL A 243 15.67 10.20 3.77
C VAL A 243 15.77 11.41 4.69
N ASP A 244 16.85 12.19 4.56
CA ASP A 244 17.16 13.35 5.41
C ASP A 244 16.33 14.57 4.99
N LYS A 245 15.04 14.51 5.28
CA LYS A 245 14.05 15.57 5.10
C LYS A 245 13.11 15.57 6.30
N ASP A 246 12.47 16.70 6.56
CA ASP A 246 11.48 16.81 7.61
C ASP A 246 10.35 15.78 7.42
N GLN A 247 9.85 15.25 8.53
CA GLN A 247 8.77 14.27 8.49
C GLN A 247 7.54 14.89 7.78
N PRO A 248 6.89 14.13 6.89
CA PRO A 248 5.68 14.61 6.25
C PRO A 248 4.53 14.69 7.27
N HIS A 249 3.41 15.31 6.88
CA HIS A 249 2.21 15.39 7.74
C HIS A 249 1.54 14.03 7.98
N ASN A 250 1.78 13.06 7.10
CA ASN A 250 1.31 11.68 7.21
C ASN A 250 2.45 10.75 7.66
N ASP A 251 2.24 9.44 7.56
CA ASP A 251 3.23 8.44 7.95
C ASP A 251 4.61 8.67 7.30
N PRO A 252 5.69 8.82 8.11
CA PRO A 252 7.05 8.90 7.61
C PRO A 252 7.53 7.64 6.89
N VAL A 253 6.96 6.46 7.16
CA VAL A 253 7.36 5.21 6.50
C VAL A 253 6.88 5.20 5.05
N GLN A 254 7.82 5.06 4.11
CA GLN A 254 7.56 5.20 2.69
C GLN A 254 7.35 3.84 1.99
N LYS A 255 8.27 2.90 2.23
CA LYS A 255 8.25 1.60 1.54
C LYS A 255 9.03 0.51 2.27
N VAL A 256 8.65 -0.73 1.99
CA VAL A 256 9.43 -1.95 2.24
C VAL A 256 9.96 -2.47 0.90
N CYS A 257 11.24 -2.83 0.84
CA CYS A 257 11.88 -3.42 -0.34
C CYS A 257 12.17 -4.90 -0.12
N LEU A 258 11.65 -5.75 -1.00
CA LEU A 258 11.86 -7.21 -1.00
C LEU A 258 12.59 -7.65 -2.27
N ALA A 259 13.51 -8.61 -2.11
CA ALA A 259 14.19 -9.26 -3.21
C ALA A 259 13.25 -10.24 -3.93
N VAL A 260 13.30 -10.27 -5.25
CA VAL A 260 12.58 -11.25 -6.06
C VAL A 260 13.50 -11.86 -7.10
N SER A 261 13.22 -13.09 -7.53
CA SER A 261 13.96 -13.75 -8.61
C SER A 261 13.43 -13.36 -10.00
N ASP A 262 12.13 -13.06 -10.11
CA ASP A 262 11.44 -12.79 -11.37
C ASP A 262 10.39 -11.68 -11.20
N LEU A 263 10.72 -10.46 -11.63
CA LEU A 263 9.81 -9.31 -11.51
C LEU A 263 8.49 -9.51 -12.24
N GLN A 264 8.46 -10.25 -13.35
CA GLN A 264 7.23 -10.42 -14.11
C GLN A 264 6.26 -11.30 -13.33
N LYS A 265 6.75 -12.44 -12.80
CA LYS A 265 5.94 -13.33 -11.96
C LYS A 265 5.51 -12.66 -10.67
N SER A 266 6.42 -11.98 -9.97
CA SER A 266 6.10 -11.31 -8.71
C SER A 266 5.15 -10.13 -8.94
N THR A 267 5.33 -9.34 -10.00
CA THR A 267 4.36 -8.29 -10.34
C THR A 267 2.99 -8.87 -10.68
N HIS A 268 2.92 -9.99 -11.42
CA HIS A 268 1.64 -10.63 -11.71
C HIS A 268 0.92 -11.06 -10.43
N TYR A 269 1.63 -11.73 -9.51
CA TYR A 269 1.08 -12.16 -8.24
C TYR A 269 0.55 -10.98 -7.40
N TRP A 270 1.41 -10.00 -7.12
CA TRP A 270 1.08 -8.87 -6.26
C TRP A 270 0.04 -7.92 -6.87
N SER A 271 0.09 -7.69 -8.18
CA SER A 271 -0.84 -6.78 -8.84
C SER A 271 -2.13 -7.46 -9.30
N SER A 272 -2.03 -8.58 -10.03
CA SER A 272 -3.19 -9.20 -10.68
C SER A 272 -4.02 -10.05 -9.72
N LEU A 273 -3.38 -10.67 -8.72
CA LEU A 273 -4.07 -11.55 -7.76
C LEU A 273 -4.36 -10.83 -6.43
N LEU A 274 -3.38 -10.09 -5.90
CA LEU A 274 -3.55 -9.37 -4.64
C LEU A 274 -4.09 -7.96 -4.79
N GLY A 275 -4.20 -7.43 -6.02
CA GLY A 275 -4.86 -6.16 -6.30
C GLY A 275 -4.02 -4.91 -6.05
N MET A 276 -2.69 -5.02 -5.89
CA MET A 276 -1.85 -3.82 -5.80
C MET A 276 -1.75 -3.10 -7.15
N LYS A 277 -1.73 -1.76 -7.12
CA LYS A 277 -1.47 -0.96 -8.31
C LYS A 277 0.03 -0.83 -8.51
N VAL A 278 0.49 -1.02 -9.75
CA VAL A 278 1.85 -0.68 -10.14
C VAL A 278 1.95 0.83 -10.29
N ILE A 279 2.86 1.43 -9.52
CA ILE A 279 3.09 2.88 -9.46
C ILE A 279 4.26 3.26 -10.36
N GLU A 280 5.37 2.53 -10.26
CA GLU A 280 6.58 2.79 -11.03
C GLU A 280 7.22 1.46 -11.47
N ARG A 281 7.82 1.46 -12.66
CA ARG A 281 8.71 0.39 -13.15
C ARG A 281 10.02 1.03 -13.54
N ASN A 282 11.13 0.47 -13.08
CA ASN A 282 12.46 0.90 -13.44
C ASN A 282 13.27 -0.30 -13.97
N GLU A 283 13.41 -0.38 -15.29
CA GLU A 283 14.11 -1.49 -15.95
C GLU A 283 15.62 -1.49 -15.67
N GLU A 284 16.22 -0.31 -15.55
CA GLU A 284 17.66 -0.16 -15.29
C GLU A 284 18.02 -0.64 -13.88
N LYS A 285 17.26 -0.21 -12.88
CA LYS A 285 17.40 -0.64 -11.48
C LYS A 285 16.81 -2.01 -11.21
N LYS A 286 16.04 -2.56 -12.16
CA LYS A 286 15.27 -3.79 -12.03
C LYS A 286 14.34 -3.73 -10.81
N THR A 287 13.53 -2.68 -10.73
CA THR A 287 12.55 -2.52 -9.65
C THR A 287 11.13 -2.28 -10.15
N VAL A 288 10.16 -2.67 -9.32
CA VAL A 288 8.74 -2.33 -9.49
C VAL A 288 8.19 -1.84 -8.14
N LEU A 289 7.65 -0.63 -8.12
CA LEU A 289 7.01 -0.03 -6.95
C LEU A 289 5.50 -0.20 -7.05
N MET A 290 4.86 -0.69 -5.99
CA MET A 290 3.43 -0.98 -5.95
C MET A 290 2.79 -0.56 -4.62
N GLY A 291 1.48 -0.42 -4.61
CA GLY A 291 0.72 -0.20 -3.38
C GLY A 291 -0.79 -0.24 -3.59
N PHE A 292 -1.54 -0.27 -2.49
CA PHE A 292 -3.00 -0.22 -2.52
C PHE A 292 -3.54 1.21 -2.67
N ALA A 293 -2.86 2.18 -2.06
CA ALA A 293 -3.22 3.60 -2.14
C ALA A 293 -1.99 4.51 -2.07
N ASP A 294 -2.11 5.72 -2.60
CA ASP A 294 -1.03 6.71 -2.67
C ASP A 294 -0.54 7.15 -1.28
N THR A 295 -1.41 7.08 -0.27
CA THR A 295 -1.11 7.48 1.11
C THR A 295 -0.53 6.39 1.99
N GLN A 296 -0.53 5.12 1.57
CA GLN A 296 -0.03 3.99 2.35
C GLN A 296 1.46 3.70 2.09
N CYS A 297 2.12 2.99 3.00
CA CYS A 297 3.43 2.39 2.73
C CYS A 297 3.39 1.52 1.46
N LYS A 298 4.43 1.63 0.63
CA LYS A 298 4.56 0.92 -0.65
C LYS A 298 5.38 -0.35 -0.52
N LEU A 299 5.20 -1.25 -1.47
CA LEU A 299 6.05 -2.41 -1.67
C LEU A 299 6.92 -2.18 -2.90
N GLU A 300 8.24 -2.22 -2.72
CA GLU A 300 9.21 -2.26 -3.82
C GLU A 300 9.72 -3.68 -3.99
N LEU A 301 9.61 -4.20 -5.20
CA LEU A 301 10.22 -5.47 -5.59
C LEU A 301 11.50 -5.17 -6.35
N TYR A 302 12.60 -5.81 -5.97
CA TYR A 302 13.91 -5.65 -6.60
C TYR A 302 14.42 -6.99 -7.12
N ASN A 303 14.74 -7.09 -8.42
CA ASN A 303 15.31 -8.31 -8.97
C ASN A 303 16.78 -8.47 -8.58
N ILE A 304 17.09 -9.44 -7.73
CA ILE A 304 18.48 -9.71 -7.30
C ILE A 304 19.29 -10.54 -8.31
N GLY A 305 18.66 -11.03 -9.39
CA GLY A 305 19.32 -11.81 -10.44
C GLY A 305 19.68 -13.24 -10.03
N GLY A 306 19.08 -13.75 -8.95
CA GLY A 306 19.38 -15.07 -8.40
C GLY A 306 18.33 -15.54 -7.40
N THR A 307 18.65 -16.59 -6.65
CA THR A 307 17.77 -17.18 -5.64
C THR A 307 17.61 -16.27 -4.42
N VAL A 308 16.39 -16.16 -3.93
CA VAL A 308 16.06 -15.53 -2.65
C VAL A 308 16.32 -16.52 -1.51
N ASP A 309 17.23 -16.18 -0.62
CA ASP A 309 17.52 -16.87 0.64
C ASP A 309 16.86 -16.10 1.79
N HIS A 310 15.93 -16.74 2.48
CA HIS A 310 15.19 -16.15 3.60
C HIS A 310 15.96 -16.15 4.92
N GLY A 311 17.03 -16.95 5.04
CA GLY A 311 17.66 -17.13 6.34
C GLY A 311 16.69 -17.70 7.38
N THR A 312 16.95 -17.39 8.65
CA THR A 312 15.99 -17.62 9.75
C THR A 312 15.38 -16.31 10.26
N ALA A 313 15.94 -15.17 9.86
CA ALA A 313 15.52 -13.82 10.20
C ALA A 313 14.39 -13.28 9.33
N PHE A 314 13.92 -14.05 8.32
CA PHE A 314 12.82 -13.66 7.45
C PHE A 314 11.63 -13.10 8.23
N GLY A 315 11.08 -12.04 7.68
CA GLY A 315 9.91 -11.37 8.22
C GLY A 315 8.62 -11.81 7.53
N ARG A 316 7.56 -11.05 7.81
CA ARG A 316 6.25 -11.19 7.19
C ARG A 316 5.67 -9.80 6.99
N ILE A 317 5.12 -9.52 5.81
CA ILE A 317 4.38 -8.28 5.59
C ILE A 317 2.89 -8.53 5.80
N ALA A 318 2.21 -7.62 6.48
CA ALA A 318 0.79 -7.76 6.81
C ALA A 318 -0.07 -6.70 6.12
N PHE A 319 -1.24 -7.14 5.68
CA PHE A 319 -2.29 -6.32 5.10
C PHE A 319 -3.63 -6.63 5.77
N SER A 320 -4.51 -5.65 5.86
CA SER A 320 -5.91 -5.91 6.16
C SER A 320 -6.77 -5.89 4.91
N CYS A 321 -7.88 -6.62 4.96
CA CYS A 321 -9.01 -6.51 4.04
C CYS A 321 -10.32 -6.71 4.83
N PRO A 322 -11.49 -6.34 4.30
CA PRO A 322 -12.76 -6.69 4.94
C PRO A 322 -12.80 -8.19 5.23
N HIS A 323 -13.16 -8.56 6.45
CA HIS A 323 -13.16 -9.95 6.92
C HIS A 323 -13.79 -10.95 5.92
N LYS A 324 -14.92 -10.55 5.33
CA LYS A 324 -15.67 -11.35 4.34
C LYS A 324 -14.86 -11.74 3.08
N GLN A 325 -13.72 -11.10 2.83
CA GLN A 325 -12.86 -11.37 1.68
C GLN A 325 -11.78 -12.42 1.96
N LEU A 326 -11.55 -12.80 3.22
CA LEU A 326 -10.54 -13.80 3.55
C LEU A 326 -10.82 -15.18 2.90
N PRO A 327 -12.07 -15.71 2.92
CA PRO A 327 -12.39 -16.96 2.22
C PRO A 327 -12.22 -16.87 0.69
N ASP A 328 -12.54 -15.71 0.11
CA ASP A 328 -12.37 -15.45 -1.33
C ASP A 328 -10.89 -15.44 -1.71
N LEU A 329 -10.04 -14.87 -0.85
CA LEU A 329 -8.59 -14.84 -1.06
C LEU A 329 -8.00 -16.25 -1.00
N GLU A 330 -8.40 -17.07 -0.03
CA GLU A 330 -7.98 -18.47 0.05
C GLU A 330 -8.41 -19.27 -1.18
N SER A 331 -9.67 -19.09 -1.60
CA SER A 331 -10.21 -19.73 -2.81
C SER A 331 -9.45 -19.32 -4.08
N LEU A 332 -9.09 -18.04 -4.20
CA LEU A 332 -8.28 -17.52 -5.30
C LEU A 332 -6.89 -18.17 -5.32
N MET A 333 -6.19 -18.20 -4.18
CA MET A 333 -4.83 -18.78 -4.11
C MET A 333 -4.84 -20.28 -4.41
N THR A 334 -5.87 -20.99 -3.95
CA THR A 334 -6.07 -22.42 -4.25
C THR A 334 -6.29 -22.63 -5.75
N LYS A 335 -7.15 -21.82 -6.37
CA LYS A 335 -7.47 -21.91 -7.81
C LYS A 335 -6.25 -21.61 -8.68
N GLU A 336 -5.47 -20.60 -8.32
CA GLU A 336 -4.27 -20.19 -9.07
C GLU A 336 -3.03 -21.03 -8.68
N ASN A 337 -3.20 -22.07 -7.84
CA ASN A 337 -2.16 -23.00 -7.40
C ASN A 337 -0.95 -22.32 -6.71
N TYR A 338 -1.24 -21.28 -5.91
CA TYR A 338 -0.26 -20.62 -5.05
C TYR A 338 -0.30 -21.19 -3.63
N LYS A 339 0.84 -21.09 -2.92
CA LYS A 339 1.00 -21.68 -1.60
C LYS A 339 0.28 -20.86 -0.53
N ILE A 340 -0.63 -21.52 0.18
CA ILE A 340 -1.22 -21.04 1.43
C ILE A 340 -0.43 -21.70 2.56
N LEU A 341 0.25 -20.90 3.38
CA LEU A 341 1.04 -21.37 4.52
C LEU A 341 0.15 -21.70 5.71
N THR A 342 -0.90 -20.91 5.90
CA THR A 342 -1.88 -21.12 6.96
C THR A 342 -3.24 -20.77 6.39
N PRO A 343 -4.15 -21.76 6.24
CA PRO A 343 -5.54 -21.51 5.90
C PRO A 343 -6.20 -20.58 6.92
N LEU A 344 -7.42 -20.13 6.61
CA LEU A 344 -8.20 -19.27 7.48
C LEU A 344 -8.23 -19.78 8.92
N VAL A 345 -7.70 -18.99 9.85
CA VAL A 345 -7.57 -19.36 11.26
C VAL A 345 -7.84 -18.17 12.17
N SER A 346 -8.51 -18.43 13.29
CA SER A 346 -8.71 -17.46 14.36
C SER A 346 -7.50 -17.42 15.31
N LEU A 347 -7.05 -16.21 15.62
CA LEU A 347 -5.93 -15.94 16.53
C LEU A 347 -6.41 -15.08 17.69
N ASP A 348 -6.18 -15.59 18.90
CA ASP A 348 -6.49 -14.89 20.14
C ASP A 348 -5.27 -14.10 20.60
N THR A 349 -5.53 -12.91 21.14
CA THR A 349 -4.53 -12.13 21.89
C THR A 349 -5.08 -11.91 23.30
N PRO A 350 -4.34 -12.24 24.37
CA PRO A 350 -4.86 -12.14 25.73
C PRO A 350 -5.46 -10.77 26.04
N GLY A 351 -6.74 -10.75 26.44
CA GLY A 351 -7.46 -9.52 26.79
C GLY A 351 -7.81 -8.60 25.61
N LYS A 352 -7.64 -9.04 24.36
CA LYS A 352 -7.94 -8.26 23.15
C LYS A 352 -8.87 -9.01 22.20
N ALA A 353 -9.27 -8.35 21.11
CA ALA A 353 -10.13 -8.93 20.09
C ALA A 353 -9.44 -10.12 19.40
N THR A 354 -10.18 -11.21 19.22
CA THR A 354 -9.80 -12.30 18.32
C THR A 354 -9.85 -11.81 16.88
N VAL A 355 -8.83 -12.13 16.09
CA VAL A 355 -8.76 -11.81 14.67
C VAL A 355 -8.71 -13.07 13.83
N GLU A 356 -9.11 -12.98 12.57
CA GLU A 356 -8.97 -14.08 11.61
C GLU A 356 -7.99 -13.70 10.52
N VAL A 357 -7.11 -14.65 10.18
CA VAL A 357 -6.03 -14.44 9.22
C VAL A 357 -5.92 -15.57 8.20
N VAL A 358 -5.36 -15.25 7.05
CA VAL A 358 -4.82 -16.21 6.07
C VAL A 358 -3.36 -15.84 5.84
N ILE A 359 -2.47 -16.84 5.88
CA ILE A 359 -1.04 -16.64 5.62
C ILE A 359 -0.67 -17.26 4.27
N LEU A 360 -0.10 -16.44 3.38
CA LEU A 360 0.29 -16.81 2.03
C LEU A 360 1.81 -16.79 1.88
N ALA A 361 2.30 -17.43 0.83
CA ALA A 361 3.65 -17.24 0.32
C ALA A 361 3.60 -16.74 -1.12
N ASP A 362 4.37 -15.69 -1.42
CA ASP A 362 4.52 -15.18 -2.79
C ASP A 362 5.39 -16.12 -3.66
N PRO A 363 5.60 -15.83 -4.97
CA PRO A 363 6.40 -16.69 -5.85
C PRO A 363 7.83 -16.95 -5.37
N ASP A 364 8.39 -16.04 -4.59
CA ASP A 364 9.73 -16.12 -4.00
C ASP A 364 9.68 -16.56 -2.53
N ALA A 365 8.52 -17.02 -2.05
CA ALA A 365 8.26 -17.50 -0.69
C ALA A 365 8.28 -16.45 0.44
N HIS A 366 8.15 -15.16 0.11
CA HIS A 366 7.90 -14.14 1.13
C HIS A 366 6.56 -14.38 1.81
N GLU A 367 6.55 -14.34 3.15
CA GLU A 367 5.32 -14.55 3.91
C GLU A 367 4.43 -13.29 3.92
N ILE A 368 3.13 -13.51 3.73
CA ILE A 368 2.13 -12.45 3.68
C ILE A 368 0.98 -12.79 4.62
N CYS A 369 0.63 -11.89 5.53
CA CYS A 369 -0.57 -12.01 6.36
C CYS A 369 -1.69 -11.15 5.76
N PHE A 370 -2.86 -11.74 5.52
CA PHE A 370 -4.11 -10.99 5.38
C PHE A 370 -4.97 -11.19 6.62
N VAL A 371 -5.39 -10.10 7.25
CA VAL A 371 -6.25 -10.09 8.44
C VAL A 371 -7.57 -9.35 8.18
N GLY A 372 -8.65 -9.78 8.82
CA GLY A 372 -9.93 -9.05 8.79
C GLY A 372 -9.80 -7.67 9.46
N ASP A 373 -10.00 -6.58 8.69
CA ASP A 373 -9.76 -5.19 9.13
C ASP A 373 -10.63 -4.83 10.34
N GLU A 374 -11.89 -5.27 10.37
CA GLU A 374 -12.85 -4.89 11.41
C GLU A 374 -12.39 -5.32 12.81
N ALA A 375 -11.92 -6.56 12.94
CA ALA A 375 -11.38 -7.09 14.19
C ALA A 375 -9.96 -6.58 14.46
N PHE A 376 -9.14 -6.41 13.41
CA PHE A 376 -7.80 -5.89 13.55
C PHE A 376 -7.79 -4.50 14.17
N ARG A 377 -8.70 -3.60 13.76
CA ARG A 377 -8.82 -2.26 14.36
C ARG A 377 -9.06 -2.30 15.86
N GLN A 378 -9.88 -3.23 16.34
CA GLN A 378 -10.12 -3.42 17.77
C GLN A 378 -8.90 -3.97 18.51
N LEU A 379 -8.17 -4.91 17.87
CA LEU A 379 -6.93 -5.48 18.40
C LEU A 379 -5.81 -4.43 18.49
N SER A 380 -5.69 -3.58 17.48
CA SER A 380 -4.57 -2.68 17.24
C SER A 380 -4.71 -1.31 17.91
N HIS A 381 -5.64 -1.17 18.87
CA HIS A 381 -5.73 0.05 19.65
C HIS A 381 -4.40 0.32 20.37
N MET A 382 -3.91 1.55 20.21
CA MET A 382 -2.71 2.00 20.91
C MET A 382 -2.94 1.94 22.42
N ASP A 383 -2.01 1.32 23.13
CA ASP A 383 -1.95 1.28 24.58
C ASP A 383 -1.07 2.44 25.09
N PRO A 384 -1.63 3.43 25.81
CA PRO A 384 -0.85 4.50 26.41
C PRO A 384 0.25 4.01 27.35
N SER A 385 0.11 2.80 27.89
CA SER A 385 1.08 2.16 28.78
C SER A 385 2.11 1.31 28.04
N GLY A 386 2.10 1.25 26.69
CA GLY A 386 2.94 0.37 25.89
C GLY A 386 4.43 0.46 26.22
N ASN A 387 4.97 1.66 26.43
CA ASN A 387 6.36 1.85 26.87
C ASN A 387 6.62 1.20 28.25
N ALA A 388 5.76 1.47 29.22
CA ALA A 388 5.91 0.94 30.58
C ALA A 388 5.79 -0.60 30.61
N LEU A 389 4.93 -1.16 29.77
CA LEU A 389 4.78 -2.61 29.61
C LEU A 389 6.06 -3.25 29.06
N LEU A 390 6.62 -2.69 27.98
CA LEU A 390 7.87 -3.18 27.41
C LEU A 390 9.04 -3.03 28.39
N ASP A 391 9.19 -1.87 29.03
CA ASP A 391 10.27 -1.61 29.99
C ASP A 391 10.18 -2.57 31.19
N LYS A 392 8.97 -2.84 31.70
CA LYS A 392 8.72 -3.84 32.74
C LYS A 392 9.12 -5.24 32.27
N ALA A 393 8.67 -5.65 31.08
CA ALA A 393 8.99 -6.97 30.54
C ALA A 393 10.50 -7.15 30.30
N MET A 394 11.22 -6.10 29.90
CA MET A 394 12.68 -6.12 29.78
C MET A 394 13.37 -6.23 31.14
N ALA A 395 12.86 -5.55 32.18
CA ALA A 395 13.42 -5.64 33.53
C ALA A 395 13.21 -7.03 34.17
N GLU A 396 12.11 -7.71 33.84
CA GLU A 396 11.79 -9.06 34.33
C GLU A 396 12.49 -10.17 33.52
N ASP A 397 13.02 -9.86 32.34
CA ASP A 397 13.67 -10.81 31.44
C ASP A 397 15.09 -11.19 31.91
N LYS A 398 15.25 -12.46 32.30
CA LYS A 398 16.52 -13.03 32.75
C LYS A 398 17.29 -13.74 31.64
N SER A 399 16.93 -13.53 30.38
CA SER A 399 17.59 -14.19 29.26
C SER A 399 19.09 -13.89 29.21
N ASP A 400 19.52 -12.68 29.54
CA ASP A 400 20.95 -12.32 29.52
C ASP A 400 21.76 -13.14 30.53
N GLU A 401 21.22 -13.37 31.73
CA GLU A 401 21.83 -14.26 32.72
C GLU A 401 21.94 -15.70 32.18
N TRP A 402 20.90 -16.16 31.47
CA TRP A 402 20.91 -17.48 30.85
C TRP A 402 21.95 -17.58 29.74
N PHE A 403 22.02 -16.61 28.82
CA PHE A 403 23.03 -16.56 27.75
C PHE A 403 24.46 -16.55 28.32
N ALA A 404 24.71 -15.71 29.34
CA ALA A 404 26.00 -15.62 30.01
C ALA A 404 26.41 -16.95 30.66
N LYS A 405 25.49 -17.64 31.36
CA LYS A 405 25.74 -18.96 31.96
C LYS A 405 26.09 -20.05 30.93
N HIS A 406 25.68 -19.88 29.68
CA HIS A 406 25.90 -20.85 28.61
C HIS A 406 26.99 -20.41 27.60
N ASN A 407 27.78 -19.38 27.91
CA ASN A 407 28.80 -18.81 27.03
C ASN A 407 28.27 -18.47 25.62
N LYS A 408 27.02 -18.01 25.53
CA LYS A 408 26.38 -17.54 24.30
C LYS A 408 26.17 -16.03 24.37
N GLN A 409 26.11 -15.37 23.23
CA GLN A 409 25.81 -13.93 23.13
C GLN A 409 24.57 -13.73 22.25
N LYS A 410 23.81 -12.67 22.54
CA LYS A 410 22.77 -12.17 21.65
C LYS A 410 23.43 -11.42 20.50
N ALA A 411 22.81 -11.44 19.33
CA ALA A 411 23.26 -10.72 18.16
C ALA A 411 23.44 -9.22 18.49
N SER A 412 24.65 -8.71 18.28
CA SER A 412 24.94 -7.27 18.29
C SER A 412 25.12 -6.78 16.85
N VAL A 413 24.80 -5.50 16.63
CA VAL A 413 25.16 -4.75 15.41
C VAL A 413 26.67 -4.81 15.20
#